data_AF-A0A0P9CL05-F1
#
_entry.id   AF-A0A0P9CL05-F1
#
_cell.length_a   1.000
_cell.length_b   1.000
_cell.length_c   1.000
_cell.angle_alpha   90.00
_cell.angle_beta   90.00
_cell.angle_gamma   90.00
#
_symmetry.space_group_name_H-M   'P 1'
#
loop_
_entity.id
_entity.type
_entity.pdbx_description
1 polymer ?
#
loop_
_entity_poly.entity_id
_entity_poly.type
_entity_poly.pdbx_seq_one_letter_code
_entity_poly.pdbx_strand_id
1 'polypeptide(L)'
;MSNTHLEQLGPNARDLAERSLNWMDACWDDAAGLFQMPDRAFYEDGHVSAEVHLVRETAWYALGLLLRNQPGDAARAGRAIDALLNYQFDAPGEPYHGTWYRSPHEPLPPPGAVVWR
;
A
#
# COMPACT_ATOMS: atom_id res chain seq x y z
N MET A 1 22.30 -11.07 3.01
CA MET A 1 20.91 -11.54 3.21
C MET A 1 20.53 -12.29 1.94
N SER A 2 19.93 -13.49 2.04
CA SER A 2 19.46 -14.21 0.85
C SER A 2 18.22 -13.50 0.31
N ASN A 3 18.22 -13.07 -0.96
CA ASN A 3 17.02 -12.54 -1.60
C ASN A 3 16.06 -13.70 -1.83
N THR A 4 14.99 -13.76 -1.05
CA THR A 4 13.93 -14.75 -1.26
C THR A 4 13.07 -14.34 -2.45
N HIS A 5 12.93 -15.25 -3.40
CA HIS A 5 12.09 -15.09 -4.58
C HIS A 5 10.94 -16.09 -4.59
N LEU A 6 9.93 -15.78 -5.38
CA LEU A 6 8.67 -16.52 -5.43
C LEU A 6 8.89 -18.01 -5.80
N GLU A 7 9.84 -18.31 -6.68
CA GLU A 7 10.24 -19.66 -7.08
C GLU A 7 11.01 -20.45 -6.00
N GLN A 8 11.36 -19.83 -4.88
CA GLN A 8 12.03 -20.47 -3.76
C GLN A 8 11.03 -20.86 -2.65
N LEU A 9 9.78 -20.41 -2.75
CA LEU A 9 8.72 -20.80 -1.82
C LEU A 9 8.27 -22.24 -2.07
N GLY A 10 7.83 -22.92 -1.00
CA GLY A 10 7.15 -24.22 -1.11
C GLY A 10 5.86 -24.13 -1.93
N PRO A 11 5.35 -25.24 -2.47
CA PRO A 11 4.30 -25.24 -3.49
C PRO A 11 3.02 -24.51 -3.07
N ASN A 12 2.54 -24.73 -1.85
CA ASN A 12 1.32 -24.08 -1.35
C ASN A 12 1.52 -22.58 -1.09
N ALA A 13 2.69 -22.20 -0.56
CA ALA A 13 3.01 -20.79 -0.32
C ALA A 13 3.18 -20.03 -1.64
N ARG A 14 3.75 -20.69 -2.65
CA ARG A 14 3.87 -20.14 -4.00
C ARG A 14 2.50 -19.92 -4.64
N ASP A 15 1.64 -20.93 -4.66
CA ASP A 15 0.30 -20.83 -5.26
C ASP A 15 -0.51 -19.70 -4.61
N LEU A 16 -0.47 -19.59 -3.27
CA LEU A 16 -1.14 -18.49 -2.58
C LEU A 16 -0.54 -17.13 -2.97
N ALA A 17 0.78 -16.99 -2.97
CA ALA A 17 1.45 -15.74 -3.32
C ALA A 17 1.15 -15.29 -4.76
N GLU A 18 1.15 -16.23 -5.72
CA GLU A 18 0.81 -15.95 -7.12
C GLU A 18 -0.63 -15.48 -7.25
N ARG A 19 -1.58 -16.19 -6.62
CA ARG A 19 -3.00 -15.79 -6.65
C ARG A 19 -3.23 -14.43 -6.01
N SER A 20 -2.61 -14.17 -4.87
CA SER A 20 -2.68 -12.87 -4.20
C SER A 20 -2.13 -11.78 -5.10
N LEU A 21 -0.95 -11.96 -5.71
CA LEU A 21 -0.36 -10.96 -6.59
C LEU A 21 -1.18 -10.72 -7.86
N ASN A 22 -1.72 -11.76 -8.47
CA ASN A 22 -2.59 -11.63 -9.64
C ASN A 22 -3.87 -10.84 -9.30
N TRP A 23 -4.43 -11.07 -8.11
CA TRP A 23 -5.55 -10.28 -7.61
C TRP A 23 -5.15 -8.82 -7.32
N MET A 24 -3.98 -8.61 -6.73
CA MET A 24 -3.47 -7.27 -6.42
C MET A 24 -3.14 -6.46 -7.68
N ASP A 25 -2.62 -7.10 -8.74
CA ASP A 25 -2.35 -6.47 -10.03
C ASP A 25 -3.61 -5.84 -10.64
N ALA A 26 -4.78 -6.46 -10.45
CA ALA A 26 -6.05 -5.93 -10.93
C ALA A 26 -6.51 -4.67 -10.17
N CYS A 27 -5.94 -4.42 -9.00
CA CYS A 27 -6.22 -3.28 -8.15
C CYS A 27 -5.16 -2.18 -8.28
N TRP A 28 -4.12 -2.36 -9.10
CA TRP A 28 -3.08 -1.36 -9.28
C TRP A 28 -3.57 -0.21 -10.18
N ASP A 29 -3.49 1.02 -9.67
CA ASP A 29 -3.67 2.23 -10.46
C ASP A 29 -2.31 2.84 -10.80
N ASP A 30 -1.91 2.71 -12.07
CA ASP A 30 -0.61 3.18 -12.54
C ASP A 30 -0.48 4.70 -12.52
N ALA A 31 -1.59 5.44 -12.69
CA ALA A 31 -1.58 6.89 -12.69
C ALA A 31 -1.41 7.45 -11.27
N ALA A 32 -2.06 6.81 -10.29
CA ALA A 32 -1.92 7.18 -8.88
C ALA A 32 -0.61 6.64 -8.26
N GLY A 33 -0.06 5.56 -8.80
CA GLY A 33 1.04 4.84 -8.16
C GLY A 33 0.63 4.17 -6.85
N LEU A 34 -0.67 3.88 -6.69
CA LEU A 34 -1.25 3.36 -5.46
C LEU A 34 -2.16 2.16 -5.73
N PHE A 35 -2.32 1.34 -4.70
CA PHE A 35 -3.29 0.26 -4.66
C PHE A 35 -4.71 0.83 -4.50
N GLN A 36 -5.63 0.46 -5.39
CA GLN A 36 -7.03 0.87 -5.34
C GLN A 36 -7.86 -0.13 -4.51
N MET A 37 -8.85 0.37 -3.77
CA MET A 37 -9.81 -0.45 -3.05
C MET A 37 -10.55 -1.41 -4.03
N PRO A 38 -10.49 -2.73 -3.84
CA PRO A 38 -10.98 -3.72 -4.81
C PRO A 38 -12.49 -3.65 -5.09
N ASP A 39 -13.31 -3.37 -4.08
CA ASP A 39 -14.77 -3.23 -4.20
C ASP A 39 -15.19 -1.78 -4.45
N ARG A 40 -14.23 -0.84 -4.53
CA ARG A 40 -14.42 0.60 -4.68
C ARG A 40 -15.38 1.19 -3.64
N ALA A 41 -15.54 0.55 -2.49
CA ALA A 41 -16.39 1.00 -1.40
C ALA A 41 -15.54 1.17 -0.15
N PHE A 42 -15.17 2.41 0.14
CA PHE A 42 -14.38 2.72 1.34
C PHE A 42 -15.23 3.51 2.33
N TYR A 43 -15.39 2.93 3.52
CA TYR A 43 -16.11 3.59 4.60
C TYR A 43 -15.15 4.46 5.42
N GLU A 44 -15.34 5.77 5.35
CA GLU A 44 -14.57 6.75 6.10
C GLU A 44 -15.53 7.81 6.67
N ASP A 45 -15.37 8.13 7.95
CA ASP A 45 -16.11 9.17 8.66
C ASP A 45 -17.65 9.13 8.49
N GLY A 46 -18.23 7.93 8.48
CA GLY A 46 -19.69 7.77 8.36
C GLY A 46 -20.19 7.65 6.92
N HIS A 47 -19.31 7.80 5.93
CA HIS A 47 -19.66 7.87 4.51
C HIS A 47 -18.94 6.78 3.70
N VAL A 48 -19.65 6.17 2.75
CA VAL A 48 -19.03 5.32 1.73
C VAL A 48 -18.63 6.24 0.57
N SER A 49 -17.33 6.35 0.32
CA SER A 49 -16.82 6.99 -0.88
C SER A 49 -16.56 5.93 -1.95
N ALA A 50 -16.85 6.32 -3.20
CA ALA A 50 -16.47 5.53 -4.36
C ALA A 50 -15.02 5.89 -4.74
N GLU A 51 -14.23 4.87 -5.13
CA GLU A 51 -12.86 5.02 -5.67
C GLU A 51 -11.84 5.62 -4.70
N VAL A 52 -11.37 4.80 -3.76
CA VAL A 52 -10.32 5.16 -2.81
C VAL A 52 -9.04 4.38 -3.08
N HIS A 53 -7.91 5.08 -3.04
CA HIS A 53 -6.58 4.46 -2.98
C HIS A 53 -6.15 4.22 -1.54
N LEU A 54 -5.59 3.06 -1.31
CA LEU A 54 -5.14 2.58 -0.01
C LEU A 54 -3.63 2.81 0.11
N VAL A 55 -3.26 3.90 0.77
CA VAL A 55 -1.86 4.32 0.90
C VAL A 55 -1.06 3.21 1.58
N ARG A 56 -1.45 2.81 2.79
CA ARG A 56 -0.66 1.87 3.61
C ARG A 56 -0.56 0.49 2.97
N GLU A 57 -1.64 0.03 2.34
CA GLU A 57 -1.74 -1.28 1.67
C GLU A 57 -0.87 -1.35 0.42
N THR A 58 -0.54 -0.21 -0.19
CA THR A 58 0.39 -0.13 -1.32
C THR A 58 1.77 -0.72 -0.96
N ALA A 59 2.18 -0.69 0.32
CA ALA A 59 3.41 -1.33 0.78
C ALA A 59 3.41 -2.86 0.58
N TRP A 60 2.27 -3.52 0.77
CA TRP A 60 2.15 -4.97 0.54
C TRP A 60 2.26 -5.31 -0.93
N TYR A 61 1.72 -4.46 -1.81
CA TYR A 61 1.85 -4.66 -3.24
C TYR A 61 3.31 -4.50 -3.69
N ALA A 62 3.99 -3.45 -3.22
CA ALA A 62 5.41 -3.25 -3.48
C ALA A 62 6.25 -4.45 -3.03
N LEU A 63 5.99 -4.99 -1.82
CA LEU A 63 6.68 -6.19 -1.33
C LEU A 63 6.42 -7.40 -2.23
N GLY A 64 5.17 -7.62 -2.65
CA GLY A 64 4.83 -8.72 -3.54
C GLY A 64 5.52 -8.62 -4.90
N LEU A 65 5.61 -7.41 -5.48
CA LEU A 65 6.34 -7.16 -6.72
C LEU A 65 7.83 -7.52 -6.57
N LEU A 66 8.46 -7.13 -5.46
CA LEU A 66 9.87 -7.47 -5.20
C LEU A 66 10.08 -8.98 -4.99
N LEU A 67 9.12 -9.66 -4.36
CA LEU A 67 9.14 -11.12 -4.21
C LEU A 67 9.01 -11.83 -5.57
N ARG A 68 8.12 -11.34 -6.44
CA ARG A 68 7.87 -11.90 -7.79
C ARG A 68 9.00 -11.64 -8.76
N ASN A 69 9.61 -10.45 -8.69
CA ASN A 69 10.81 -10.06 -9.42
C ASN A 69 10.76 -10.35 -10.94
N GLN A 70 9.60 -10.16 -11.58
CA GLN A 70 9.47 -10.26 -13.04
C GLN A 70 9.88 -8.93 -13.71
N PRO A 71 10.11 -8.92 -15.04
CA PRO A 71 10.45 -7.70 -15.76
C PRO A 71 9.44 -6.56 -15.48
N GLY A 72 9.94 -5.44 -14.96
CA GLY A 72 9.14 -4.25 -14.62
C GLY A 72 8.66 -4.19 -13.16
N ASP A 73 8.66 -5.29 -12.42
CA ASP A 73 8.18 -5.32 -11.03
C ASP A 73 8.99 -4.39 -10.12
N ALA A 74 10.32 -4.42 -10.22
CA ALA A 74 11.18 -3.56 -9.41
C ALA A 74 10.92 -2.06 -9.66
N ALA A 75 10.68 -1.67 -10.92
CA ALA A 75 10.36 -0.28 -11.26
C ALA A 75 8.97 0.13 -10.74
N ARG A 76 7.98 -0.77 -10.82
CA ARG A 76 6.65 -0.53 -10.26
C ARG A 76 6.67 -0.47 -8.73
N ALA A 77 7.44 -1.34 -8.08
CA ALA A 77 7.65 -1.31 -6.64
C ALA A 77 8.32 0.00 -6.20
N GLY A 78 9.29 0.50 -6.97
CA GLY A 78 9.87 1.83 -6.76
C GLY A 78 8.81 2.94 -6.77
N ARG A 79 7.95 2.97 -7.80
CA ARG A 79 6.84 3.94 -7.88
C ARG A 79 5.89 3.85 -6.68
N ALA A 80 5.54 2.63 -6.27
CA ALA A 80 4.70 2.40 -5.11
C ALA A 80 5.36 2.95 -3.82
N ILE A 81 6.66 2.74 -3.64
CA ILE A 81 7.42 3.25 -2.50
C ILE A 81 7.53 4.78 -2.53
N ASP A 82 7.79 5.37 -3.70
CA ASP A 82 7.82 6.83 -3.86
C ASP A 82 6.47 7.45 -3.51
N ALA A 83 5.36 6.82 -3.94
CA ALA A 83 4.02 7.25 -3.56
C ALA A 83 3.80 7.17 -2.04
N LEU A 84 4.22 6.07 -1.38
CA LEU A 84 4.16 5.96 0.08
C LEU A 84 4.88 7.10 0.78
N LEU A 85 6.10 7.43 0.35
CA LEU A 85 6.90 8.49 0.95
C LEU A 85 6.22 9.87 0.80
N ASN A 86 5.54 10.12 -0.33
CA ASN A 86 4.78 11.35 -0.52
C ASN A 86 3.58 11.50 0.43
N TYR A 87 3.03 10.38 0.91
CA TYR A 87 1.92 10.36 1.88
C TYR A 87 2.38 10.07 3.32
N GLN A 88 3.67 10.24 3.62
CA GLN A 88 4.16 10.21 5.00
C GLN A 88 3.90 11.57 5.67
N PHE A 89 3.43 11.55 6.91
CA PHE A 89 3.23 12.77 7.70
C PHE A 89 4.57 13.39 8.12
N ASP A 90 4.96 14.48 7.46
CA ASP A 90 6.04 15.35 7.90
C ASP A 90 5.52 16.44 8.85
N ALA A 91 5.33 16.06 10.12
CA ALA A 91 4.83 16.93 11.18
C ALA A 91 5.67 16.81 12.48
N PRO A 92 6.93 17.28 12.49
CA PRO A 92 7.80 17.15 13.66
C PRO A 92 7.14 17.70 14.94
N GLY A 93 7.18 16.90 16.02
CA GLY A 93 6.55 17.23 17.31
C GLY A 93 5.14 16.69 17.49
N GLU A 94 4.48 16.26 16.40
CA GLU A 94 3.18 15.61 16.46
C GLU A 94 3.31 14.09 16.70
N PRO A 95 2.36 13.46 17.40
CA PRO A 95 2.43 12.02 17.69
C PRO A 95 2.29 11.13 16.46
N TYR A 96 1.80 11.67 15.34
CA TYR A 96 1.62 10.97 14.07
C TYR A 96 2.74 11.25 13.06
N HIS A 97 3.79 12.00 13.43
CA HIS A 97 4.95 12.22 12.56
C HIS A 97 5.57 10.89 12.12
N GLY A 98 5.90 10.78 10.83
CA GLY A 98 6.48 9.57 10.25
C GLY A 98 5.49 8.43 10.02
N THR A 99 4.22 8.61 10.40
CA THR A 99 3.14 7.69 10.01
C THR A 99 2.61 8.07 8.62
N TRP A 100 1.61 7.35 8.11
CA TRP A 100 1.07 7.54 6.76
C TRP A 100 -0.41 7.84 6.79
N TYR A 101 -0.89 8.61 5.81
CA TYR A 101 -2.32 8.67 5.54
C TYR A 101 -2.88 7.26 5.25
N ARG A 102 -4.17 7.03 5.49
CA ARG A 102 -4.93 5.84 5.09
C ARG A 102 -5.27 5.92 3.59
N SER A 103 -5.69 7.10 3.15
CA SER A 103 -6.02 7.40 1.77
C SER A 103 -5.53 8.80 1.38
N PRO A 104 -5.40 9.13 0.08
CA PRO A 104 -5.10 10.49 -0.36
C PRO A 104 -6.12 11.56 0.08
N HIS A 105 -7.32 11.13 0.50
CA HIS A 105 -8.43 12.00 0.88
C HIS A 105 -8.60 12.13 2.40
N GLU A 106 -7.81 11.38 3.18
CA GLU A 106 -7.90 11.42 4.64
C GLU A 106 -7.57 12.84 5.15
N PRO A 107 -8.43 13.44 5.98
CA PRO A 107 -8.16 14.74 6.56
C PRO A 107 -6.98 14.68 7.54
N LEU A 108 -6.35 15.84 7.78
CA LEU A 108 -5.33 15.93 8.83
C LEU A 108 -5.91 15.55 10.20
N PRO A 109 -5.13 14.86 11.06
CA PRO A 109 -5.52 14.64 12.44
C PRO A 109 -5.88 15.97 13.13
N PRO A 110 -6.93 15.99 13.99
CA PRO A 110 -7.33 17.20 14.68
C PRO A 110 -6.25 17.70 15.66
N PRO A 111 -6.26 18.99 16.02
CA PRO A 111 -5.34 19.53 17.03
C PRO A 111 -5.43 18.77 18.35
N GLY A 112 -4.28 18.51 18.99
CA GLY A 112 -4.24 17.77 20.25
C GLY A 112 -4.52 16.28 20.08
N ALA A 113 -4.26 15.72 18.90
CA ALA A 113 -4.29 14.28 18.67
C ALA A 113 -3.49 13.55 19.75
N VAL A 114 -4.04 12.45 20.26
CA VAL A 114 -3.38 11.61 21.26
C VAL A 114 -3.13 10.23 20.69
N VAL A 115 -1.99 9.64 21.06
CA VAL A 115 -1.76 8.21 20.79
C VAL A 115 -2.74 7.43 21.64
N TRP A 116 -3.53 6.57 21.01
CA TRP A 116 -4.43 5.66 21.71
C TRP A 116 -3.61 4.74 22.64
N ARG A 117 -4.02 4.64 23.90
CA ARG A 117 -3.33 3.86 24.95
C ARG A 117 -4.29 2.86 25.58
#